data_AF-A3IU80-F1
#
_entry.id   AF-A3IU80-F1
#
_cell.length_a   1.000
_cell.length_b   1.000
_cell.length_c   1.000
_cell.angle_alpha   90.00
_cell.angle_beta   90.00
_cell.angle_gamma   90.00
#
_symmetry.space_group_name_H-M   'P 1'
#
loop_
_entity.id
_entity.type
_entity.pdbx_description
1 polymer ?
#
loop_
_entity_poly.entity_id
_entity_poly.type
_entity_poly.pdbx_seq_one_letter_code
_entity_poly.pdbx_strand_id
1 'polypeptide(L)'
;MIEKTAKDIIESIYQAINNREIEQAMQWVDDDCMYEDVNFSKTFQGKEAVKHLFQESCDNAPNDFKFVVDEITTGDPLKVGVLWHVELDNIPIPNGRGVSFYRISETTGKLIFARDIVEPPLKPGKLSFVIIRLVTPLIKTLLKQDSNPPKTQLILSKLLWFLAGTYIYILLCSSPNFILPGEPVWAVQPETIKEVISESINFFFVLPILNILGISVMKSPIVHPAIEAQFNFAEAWIFMFLPLLLADKRVRDFPKVALWSVAMFLTNVFLLPYMAFRFKQPNLEKREEPQKGILERIFGWTGLIVGITAIIWLFIGRPEFGDLSQRINYFITQLQSSRVVIAFAVDLVLFAIFQIVLMGAVIPPKNPQRPLRFIPFFGLAFWLIL
;
A
#
# COMPACT_ATOMS: atom_id res chain seq x y z
N MET A 1 3.15 45.84 -29.11
CA MET A 1 3.65 44.73 -29.95
C MET A 1 5.06 44.44 -29.48
N ILE A 2 5.40 43.16 -29.29
CA ILE A 2 6.75 42.75 -28.92
C ILE A 2 7.65 43.01 -30.14
N GLU A 3 8.64 43.89 -30.02
CA GLU A 3 9.51 44.35 -31.13
C GLU A 3 10.61 43.34 -31.48
N LYS A 4 10.97 42.45 -30.54
CA LYS A 4 11.93 41.34 -30.72
C LYS A 4 11.45 40.09 -29.99
N THR A 5 11.57 38.93 -30.61
CA THR A 5 11.22 37.66 -29.98
C THR A 5 12.24 37.25 -28.92
N ALA A 6 11.87 36.32 -28.04
CA ALA A 6 12.79 35.73 -27.08
C ALA A 6 14.01 35.10 -27.75
N LYS A 7 13.87 34.52 -28.94
CA LYS A 7 15.01 34.04 -29.73
C LYS A 7 15.99 35.18 -30.04
N ASP A 8 15.49 36.27 -30.62
CA ASP A 8 16.32 37.40 -31.06
C ASP A 8 17.07 38.04 -29.88
N ILE A 9 16.40 38.14 -28.72
CA ILE A 9 16.97 38.69 -27.49
C ILE A 9 18.08 37.78 -26.95
N ILE A 10 17.81 36.48 -26.84
CA ILE A 10 18.79 35.53 -26.30
C ILE A 10 19.99 35.36 -27.23
N GLU A 11 19.81 35.29 -28.54
CA GLU A 11 20.93 35.28 -29.50
C GLU A 11 21.79 36.55 -29.38
N SER A 12 21.15 37.72 -29.19
CA SER A 12 21.87 38.98 -28.95
C SER A 12 22.70 38.95 -27.66
N ILE A 13 22.16 38.33 -26.59
CA ILE A 13 22.89 38.17 -25.32
C ILE A 13 24.09 37.23 -25.52
N TYR A 14 23.90 36.05 -26.13
CA TYR A 14 25.00 35.11 -26.38
C TYR A 14 26.12 35.74 -27.23
N GLN A 15 25.74 36.49 -28.27
CA GLN A 15 26.70 37.21 -29.11
C GLN A 15 27.48 38.26 -28.31
N ALA A 16 26.79 39.09 -27.52
CA ALA A 16 27.44 40.11 -26.70
C ALA A 16 28.38 39.49 -25.65
N ILE A 17 27.99 38.40 -25.00
CA ILE A 17 28.84 37.69 -24.03
C ILE A 17 30.08 37.09 -24.70
N ASN A 18 29.93 36.47 -25.87
CA ASN A 18 31.06 35.95 -26.65
C ASN A 18 32.03 37.05 -27.12
N ASN A 19 31.52 38.27 -27.34
CA ASN A 19 32.33 39.44 -27.69
C ASN A 19 32.88 40.21 -26.47
N ARG A 20 32.58 39.77 -25.24
CA ARG A 20 32.90 40.48 -23.98
C ARG A 20 32.23 41.86 -23.86
N GLU A 21 31.11 42.06 -24.56
CA GLU A 21 30.32 43.30 -24.58
C GLU A 21 29.22 43.27 -23.52
N ILE A 22 29.61 43.21 -22.24
CA ILE A 22 28.68 43.01 -21.11
C ILE A 22 27.57 44.07 -21.08
N GLU A 23 27.92 45.34 -21.28
CA GLU A 23 26.93 46.42 -21.28
C GLU A 23 25.87 46.25 -22.38
N GLN A 24 26.23 45.63 -23.51
CA GLN A 24 25.28 45.34 -24.58
C GLN A 24 24.34 44.18 -24.21
N ALA A 25 24.85 43.15 -23.54
CA ALA A 25 24.00 42.09 -22.97
C ALA A 25 23.02 42.64 -21.92
N MET A 26 23.49 43.52 -21.04
CA MET A 26 22.70 44.08 -19.93
C MET A 26 21.56 45.01 -20.38
N GLN A 27 21.54 45.47 -21.63
CA GLN A 27 20.38 46.19 -22.20
C GLN A 27 19.12 45.32 -22.21
N TRP A 28 19.30 44.01 -22.38
CA TRP A 28 18.24 43.02 -22.46
C TRP A 28 17.86 42.39 -21.13
N VAL A 29 18.52 42.75 -20.03
CA VAL A 29 18.25 42.18 -18.70
C VAL A 29 17.32 43.11 -17.91
N ASP A 30 16.26 42.52 -17.37
CA ASP A 30 15.28 43.19 -16.53
C ASP A 30 15.86 43.53 -15.14
N ASP A 31 15.36 44.59 -14.51
CA ASP A 31 15.82 45.03 -13.19
C ASP A 31 15.54 43.98 -12.11
N ASP A 32 14.45 43.21 -12.28
CA ASP A 32 14.02 42.12 -11.39
C ASP A 32 14.37 40.71 -11.90
N CYS A 33 15.37 40.60 -12.80
CA CYS A 33 15.74 39.32 -13.39
C CYS A 33 16.15 38.27 -12.35
N MET A 34 15.64 37.05 -12.50
CA MET A 34 16.03 35.89 -11.70
C MET A 34 16.83 34.89 -12.54
N TYR A 35 18.13 34.79 -12.27
CA TYR A 35 19.05 33.94 -13.01
C TYR A 35 19.51 32.77 -12.13
N GLU A 36 19.20 31.55 -12.55
CA GLU A 36 19.51 30.32 -11.85
C GLU A 36 20.54 29.49 -12.63
N ASP A 37 21.82 29.71 -12.35
CA ASP A 37 22.86 28.77 -12.76
C ASP A 37 23.03 27.71 -11.67
N VAL A 38 22.71 26.45 -12.00
CA VAL A 38 22.71 25.34 -11.04
C VAL A 38 24.11 24.90 -10.59
N ASN A 39 25.18 25.44 -11.19
CA ASN A 39 26.54 25.29 -10.66
C ASN A 39 26.75 26.09 -9.37
N PHE A 40 25.94 27.13 -9.15
CA PHE A 40 26.01 27.96 -7.95
C PHE A 40 24.87 27.60 -6.99
N SER A 41 25.16 27.66 -5.69
CA SER A 41 24.16 27.34 -4.65
C SER A 41 23.11 28.43 -4.44
N LYS A 42 23.30 29.62 -5.02
CA LYS A 42 22.43 30.79 -4.84
C LYS A 42 21.92 31.26 -6.20
N THR A 43 20.64 31.61 -6.24
CA THR A 43 20.03 32.32 -7.36
C THR A 43 20.53 33.77 -7.40
N PHE A 44 20.90 34.25 -8.59
CA PHE A 44 21.25 35.65 -8.81
C PHE A 44 19.95 36.43 -9.02
N GLN A 45 19.66 37.35 -8.10
CA GLN A 45 18.43 38.13 -8.09
C GLN A 45 18.72 39.59 -8.38
N GLY A 46 18.03 40.11 -9.40
CA GLY A 46 18.15 41.49 -9.84
C GLY A 46 19.31 41.71 -10.81
N LYS A 47 19.20 42.79 -11.58
CA LYS A 47 20.10 43.11 -12.69
C LYS A 47 21.57 43.23 -12.31
N GLU A 48 21.89 43.81 -11.16
CA GLU A 48 23.28 43.94 -10.70
C GLU A 48 23.91 42.57 -10.38
N ALA A 49 23.15 41.64 -9.81
CA ALA A 49 23.64 40.28 -9.54
C ALA A 49 23.89 39.50 -10.84
N VAL A 50 23.01 39.67 -11.84
CA VAL A 50 23.19 39.09 -13.18
C VAL A 50 24.39 39.72 -13.90
N LYS A 51 24.59 41.04 -13.77
CA LYS A 51 25.76 41.74 -14.32
C LYS A 51 27.05 41.18 -13.76
N HIS A 52 27.11 40.98 -12.43
CA HIS A 52 28.27 40.39 -11.79
C HIS A 52 28.54 38.97 -12.31
N LEU A 53 27.51 38.14 -12.50
CA LEU A 53 27.67 36.81 -13.09
C LEU A 53 28.28 36.86 -14.49
N PHE A 54 27.80 37.78 -15.35
CA PHE A 54 28.34 37.95 -16.71
C PHE A 54 29.77 38.49 -16.72
N GLN A 55 30.10 39.40 -15.80
CA GLN A 55 31.46 39.90 -15.59
C GLN A 55 32.40 38.78 -15.15
N GLU A 56 32.03 38.04 -14.11
CA GLU A 56 32.82 36.93 -13.61
C GLU A 56 33.05 35.85 -14.68
N SER A 57 32.05 35.59 -15.53
CA SER A 57 32.18 34.67 -16.66
C SER A 57 33.15 35.18 -17.72
N CYS A 58 33.17 36.49 -18.00
CA CYS A 58 34.06 37.11 -18.98
C CYS A 58 35.50 37.25 -18.47
N ASP A 59 35.69 37.62 -17.21
CA ASP A 59 37.00 37.89 -16.63
C ASP A 59 37.81 36.61 -16.39
N ASN A 60 37.14 35.50 -16.10
CA ASN A 60 37.80 34.22 -15.80
C ASN A 60 37.97 33.31 -17.03
N ALA A 61 37.32 33.61 -18.15
CA ALA A 61 37.38 32.81 -19.37
C ALA A 61 38.40 33.38 -20.37
N PRO A 62 39.20 32.54 -21.04
CA PRO A 62 40.07 32.98 -22.14
C PRO A 62 39.31 33.72 -23.25
N ASN A 63 39.96 34.62 -23.99
CA ASN A 63 39.30 35.41 -25.05
C ASN A 63 38.74 34.57 -26.20
N ASP A 64 39.30 33.39 -26.42
CA ASP A 64 38.92 32.39 -27.41
C ASP A 64 37.87 31.39 -26.89
N PHE A 65 37.40 31.55 -25.65
CA PHE A 65 36.31 30.77 -25.07
C PHE A 65 34.95 31.31 -25.51
N LYS A 66 34.11 30.47 -26.13
CA LYS A 66 32.80 30.86 -26.66
C LYS A 66 31.70 29.90 -26.22
N PHE A 67 30.50 30.45 -26.01
CA PHE A 67 29.25 29.71 -25.92
C PHE A 67 28.62 29.61 -27.31
N VAL A 68 28.53 28.40 -27.85
CA VAL A 68 27.94 28.11 -29.16
C VAL A 68 26.53 27.59 -28.98
N VAL A 69 25.56 28.25 -29.60
CA VAL A 69 24.16 27.80 -29.63
C VAL A 69 24.02 26.68 -30.66
N ASP A 70 23.65 25.49 -30.20
CA ASP A 70 23.39 24.33 -31.04
C ASP A 70 21.97 24.39 -31.62
N GLU A 71 20.98 24.59 -30.74
CA GLU A 71 19.56 24.65 -31.09
C GLU A 71 18.82 25.63 -30.19
N ILE A 72 17.84 26.34 -30.76
CA ILE A 72 16.96 27.26 -30.03
C ILE A 72 15.51 27.07 -30.47
N THR A 73 14.59 26.91 -29.51
CA THR A 73 13.16 26.74 -29.80
C THR A 73 12.53 28.05 -30.27
N THR A 74 11.55 27.99 -31.18
CA THR A 74 10.91 29.21 -31.76
C THR A 74 9.39 29.26 -31.61
N GLY A 75 8.78 28.32 -30.88
CA GLY A 75 7.32 28.16 -30.81
C GLY A 75 6.58 29.14 -29.89
N ASP A 76 7.28 29.81 -28.96
CA ASP A 76 6.72 30.81 -28.04
C ASP A 76 7.53 32.12 -28.19
N PRO A 77 6.89 33.27 -28.46
CA PRO A 77 7.60 34.53 -28.67
C PRO A 77 8.31 35.07 -27.42
N LEU A 78 8.01 34.54 -26.24
CA LEU A 78 8.50 35.02 -24.93
C LEU A 78 9.36 34.00 -24.20
N LYS A 79 9.46 32.76 -24.70
CA LYS A 79 10.20 31.69 -24.02
C LYS A 79 11.01 30.90 -25.01
N VAL A 80 12.24 30.60 -24.64
CA VAL A 80 13.13 29.75 -25.44
C VAL A 80 13.85 28.73 -24.57
N GLY A 81 13.92 27.50 -25.06
CA GLY A 81 14.94 26.53 -24.64
C GLY A 81 16.12 26.62 -25.59
N VAL A 82 17.34 26.52 -25.04
CA VAL A 82 18.59 26.62 -25.78
C VAL A 82 19.45 25.41 -25.43
N LEU A 83 19.89 24.67 -26.45
CA LEU A 83 21.02 23.75 -26.32
C LEU A 83 22.28 24.50 -26.73
N TRP A 84 23.34 24.35 -25.95
CA TRP A 84 24.61 24.98 -26.23
C TRP A 84 25.77 24.11 -25.79
N HIS A 85 26.94 24.41 -26.33
CA HIS A 85 28.21 23.91 -25.83
C HIS A 85 29.25 25.03 -25.78
N VAL A 86 30.35 24.80 -25.09
CA VAL A 86 31.48 25.73 -25.06
C VAL A 86 32.64 25.22 -25.89
N GLU A 87 33.26 26.16 -26.60
CA GLU A 87 34.45 25.93 -27.41
C GLU A 87 35.62 26.77 -26.88
N LEU A 88 36.84 26.25 -27.03
CA LEU A 88 38.08 27.00 -26.88
C LEU A 88 38.84 26.90 -28.21
N ASP A 89 39.17 28.04 -28.81
CA ASP A 89 39.79 28.11 -30.14
C ASP A 89 39.02 27.32 -31.22
N ASN A 90 37.69 27.42 -31.20
CA ASN A 90 36.76 26.68 -32.06
C ASN A 90 36.86 25.14 -31.93
N ILE A 91 37.38 24.65 -30.80
CA ILE A 91 37.41 23.23 -30.45
C ILE A 91 36.42 23.00 -29.30
N PRO A 92 35.40 22.14 -29.47
CA PRO A 92 34.46 21.81 -28.41
C PRO A 92 35.15 21.23 -27.17
N ILE A 93 34.87 21.81 -26.00
CA ILE A 93 35.45 21.34 -24.73
C ILE A 93 34.72 20.05 -24.30
N PRO A 94 35.45 18.97 -23.95
CA PRO A 94 34.85 17.76 -23.41
C PRO A 94 34.00 18.05 -22.17
N ASN A 95 32.77 17.53 -22.16
CA ASN A 95 31.78 17.78 -21.09
C ASN A 95 31.39 19.26 -20.91
N GLY A 96 31.61 20.10 -21.94
CA GLY A 96 31.24 21.52 -21.94
C GLY A 96 29.86 21.78 -22.55
N ARG A 97 28.91 20.86 -22.43
CA ARG A 97 27.55 21.03 -22.97
C ARG A 97 26.62 21.60 -21.91
N GLY A 98 25.56 22.27 -22.32
CA GLY A 98 24.56 22.80 -21.43
C GLY A 98 23.18 22.89 -22.08
N VAL A 99 22.18 23.09 -21.21
CA VAL A 99 20.82 23.42 -21.62
C VAL A 99 20.33 24.58 -20.77
N SER A 100 19.70 25.52 -21.43
CA SER A 100 19.16 26.71 -20.79
C SER A 100 17.70 26.92 -21.12
N PHE A 101 16.99 27.55 -20.19
CA PHE A 101 15.61 28.00 -20.39
C PHE A 101 15.50 29.47 -20.01
N TYR A 102 14.98 30.27 -20.93
CA TYR A 102 14.83 31.71 -20.76
C TYR A 102 13.37 32.15 -20.92
N ARG A 103 13.00 33.19 -20.17
CA ARG A 103 11.71 33.87 -20.27
C ARG A 103 11.91 35.37 -20.35
N ILE A 104 11.21 35.98 -21.30
CA ILE A 104 11.14 37.43 -21.49
C ILE A 104 9.87 37.96 -20.82
N SER A 105 9.97 39.11 -20.17
CA SER A 105 8.86 39.85 -19.60
C SER A 105 7.98 40.43 -20.70
N GLU A 106 6.68 40.16 -20.62
CA GLU A 106 5.67 40.76 -21.51
C GLU A 106 5.61 42.29 -21.38
N THR A 107 5.94 42.81 -20.19
CA THR A 107 5.82 44.24 -19.87
C THR A 107 7.03 45.04 -20.34
N THR A 108 8.24 44.52 -20.12
CA THR A 108 9.49 45.25 -20.39
C THR A 108 10.18 44.81 -21.68
N GLY A 109 9.83 43.64 -22.22
CA GLY A 109 10.53 43.05 -23.36
C GLY A 109 11.95 42.59 -23.04
N LYS A 110 12.27 42.38 -21.75
CA LYS A 110 13.61 42.00 -21.26
C LYS A 110 13.60 40.63 -20.58
N LEU A 111 14.78 40.02 -20.47
CA LEU A 111 15.01 38.76 -19.76
C LEU A 111 14.63 38.91 -18.27
N ILE A 112 13.60 38.18 -17.85
CA ILE A 112 13.10 38.18 -16.46
C ILE A 112 13.43 36.89 -15.72
N PHE A 113 13.67 35.79 -16.44
CA PHE A 113 14.09 34.53 -15.82
C PHE A 113 15.01 33.74 -16.74
N ALA A 114 16.07 33.21 -16.17
CA ALA A 114 16.99 32.29 -16.81
C ALA A 114 17.26 31.10 -15.89
N ARG A 115 17.38 29.91 -16.47
CA ARG A 115 17.93 28.75 -15.79
C ARG A 115 18.91 28.04 -16.69
N ASP A 116 20.14 27.88 -16.21
CA ASP A 116 21.22 27.19 -16.90
C ASP A 116 21.58 25.89 -16.18
N ILE A 117 21.69 24.82 -16.95
CA ILE A 117 22.09 23.50 -16.48
C ILE A 117 23.29 23.06 -17.32
N VAL A 118 24.44 22.98 -16.67
CA VAL A 118 25.71 22.59 -17.32
C VAL A 118 25.97 21.10 -17.10
N GLU A 119 26.52 20.44 -18.11
CA GLU A 119 26.99 19.07 -18.00
C GLU A 119 28.06 18.97 -16.91
N PRO A 120 27.90 18.05 -15.92
CA PRO A 120 28.87 17.96 -14.85
C PRO A 120 30.22 17.44 -15.39
N PRO A 121 31.35 18.01 -14.93
CA PRO A 121 32.68 17.60 -15.40
C PRO A 121 33.01 16.14 -15.03
N LEU A 122 32.43 15.66 -13.92
CA LEU A 122 32.50 14.26 -13.51
C LEU A 122 31.15 13.57 -13.77
N LYS A 123 31.17 12.49 -14.56
CA LYS A 123 29.98 11.66 -14.83
C LYS A 123 29.99 10.45 -13.89
N PRO A 124 29.32 10.51 -12.72
CA PRO A 124 29.36 9.41 -11.75
C PRO A 124 28.73 8.11 -12.28
N GLY A 125 28.01 8.13 -13.40
CA GLY A 125 27.49 6.92 -14.05
C GLY A 125 26.71 6.06 -13.07
N LYS A 126 27.13 4.80 -12.86
CA LYS A 126 26.51 3.87 -11.90
C LYS A 126 26.77 4.22 -10.41
N LEU A 127 27.80 5.03 -10.11
CA LEU A 127 28.12 5.43 -8.73
C LEU A 127 27.10 6.40 -8.13
N SER A 128 26.37 7.17 -8.94
CA SER A 128 25.30 8.05 -8.45
C SER A 128 24.20 7.25 -7.75
N PHE A 129 23.85 6.07 -8.29
CA PHE A 129 22.90 5.15 -7.65
C PHE A 129 23.43 4.58 -6.33
N VAL A 130 24.74 4.36 -6.21
CA VAL A 130 25.37 3.92 -4.95
C VAL A 130 25.28 5.03 -3.91
N ILE A 131 25.61 6.27 -4.28
CA ILE A 131 25.48 7.42 -3.39
C ILE A 131 24.02 7.59 -2.95
N ILE A 132 23.06 7.62 -3.88
CA ILE A 132 21.63 7.69 -3.56
C ILE A 132 21.25 6.57 -2.58
N ARG A 133 21.68 5.33 -2.82
CA ARG A 133 21.41 4.20 -1.92
C ARG A 133 22.02 4.38 -0.53
N LEU A 134 23.20 4.98 -0.42
CA LEU A 134 23.87 5.27 0.86
C LEU A 134 23.23 6.43 1.62
N VAL A 135 22.75 7.48 0.93
CA VAL A 135 22.14 8.66 1.57
C VAL A 135 20.65 8.48 1.83
N THR A 136 19.97 7.57 1.10
CA THR A 136 18.53 7.28 1.27
C THR A 136 18.13 6.96 2.72
N PRO A 137 18.85 6.15 3.51
CA PRO A 137 18.52 5.90 4.91
C PRO A 137 18.53 7.17 5.76
N LEU A 138 19.50 8.06 5.50
CA LEU A 138 19.64 9.32 6.22
C LEU A 138 18.51 10.29 5.85
N ILE A 139 18.22 10.44 4.56
CA ILE A 139 17.09 11.24 4.05
C ILE A 139 15.77 10.73 4.62
N LYS A 140 15.55 9.41 4.66
CA LYS A 140 14.36 8.80 5.30
C LYS A 140 14.28 9.06 6.80
N THR A 141 15.41 9.22 7.47
CA THR A 141 15.46 9.51 8.91
C THR A 141 15.20 11.00 9.19
N LEU A 142 15.69 11.89 8.33
CA LEU A 142 15.48 13.33 8.43
C LEU A 142 14.08 13.77 7.97
N LEU A 143 13.52 13.10 6.97
CA LEU A 143 12.17 13.34 6.45
C LEU A 143 11.10 12.46 7.12
N LYS A 144 11.44 11.77 8.22
CA LYS A 144 10.50 10.92 8.95
C LYS A 144 9.47 11.82 9.64
N GLN A 145 8.40 12.11 8.92
CA GLN A 145 7.15 12.64 9.45
C GLN A 145 6.72 11.73 10.61
N ASP A 146 6.31 12.32 11.72
CA ASP A 146 6.05 11.64 13.01
C ASP A 146 4.98 10.55 12.85
N SER A 147 5.40 9.36 12.45
CA SER A 147 4.56 8.22 12.08
C SER A 147 4.15 7.40 13.30
N ASN A 148 4.06 8.05 14.45
CA ASN A 148 3.60 7.39 15.66
C ASN A 148 2.08 7.18 15.58
N PRO A 149 1.58 5.96 15.80
CA PRO A 149 0.15 5.71 15.81
C PRO A 149 -0.53 6.55 16.91
N PRO A 150 -1.78 7.01 16.71
CA PRO A 150 -2.54 7.72 17.74
C PRO A 150 -2.60 6.94 19.06
N LYS A 151 -2.55 7.64 20.21
CA LYS A 151 -2.58 7.02 21.56
C LYS A 151 -3.71 6.00 21.74
N THR A 152 -4.91 6.29 21.22
CA THR A 152 -6.07 5.39 21.25
C THR A 152 -5.79 4.04 20.58
N GLN A 153 -5.01 4.02 19.49
CA GLN A 153 -4.65 2.79 18.79
C GLN A 153 -3.64 1.96 19.55
N LEU A 154 -2.68 2.60 20.24
CA LEU A 154 -1.78 1.87 21.14
C LEU A 154 -2.54 1.24 22.31
N ILE A 155 -3.52 1.94 22.89
CA ILE A 155 -4.37 1.38 23.95
C ILE A 155 -5.12 0.15 23.41
N LEU A 156 -5.75 0.29 22.24
CA LEU A 156 -6.47 -0.82 21.62
C LEU A 156 -5.55 -2.00 21.29
N SER A 157 -4.35 -1.74 20.79
CA SER A 157 -3.31 -2.75 20.56
C SER A 157 -2.95 -3.51 21.84
N LYS A 158 -2.74 -2.80 22.95
CA LYS A 158 -2.46 -3.43 24.27
C LYS A 158 -3.62 -4.28 24.75
N LEU A 159 -4.86 -3.77 24.63
CA LEU A 159 -6.06 -4.52 25.01
C LEU A 159 -6.22 -5.79 24.17
N LEU A 160 -5.97 -5.71 22.86
CA LEU A 160 -6.03 -6.89 21.97
C LEU A 160 -4.92 -7.89 22.26
N TRP A 161 -3.71 -7.46 22.64
CA TRP A 161 -2.66 -8.38 23.09
C TRP A 161 -3.02 -9.09 24.39
N PHE A 162 -3.60 -8.37 25.35
CA PHE A 162 -4.10 -8.96 26.59
C PHE A 162 -5.23 -9.96 26.30
N LEU A 163 -6.18 -9.60 25.45
CA LEU A 163 -7.27 -10.47 25.01
C LEU A 163 -6.73 -11.71 24.26
N ALA A 164 -5.73 -11.54 23.39
CA ALA A 164 -5.08 -12.65 22.69
C ALA A 164 -4.43 -13.64 23.66
N GLY A 165 -3.64 -13.14 24.62
CA GLY A 165 -3.02 -13.98 25.64
C GLY A 165 -4.06 -14.71 26.50
N THR A 166 -5.13 -14.01 26.87
CA THR A 166 -6.25 -14.59 27.64
C THR A 166 -6.99 -15.66 26.85
N TYR A 167 -7.35 -15.37 25.60
CA TYR A 167 -8.04 -16.30 24.70
C TYR A 167 -7.20 -17.56 24.44
N ILE A 168 -5.91 -17.40 24.11
CA ILE A 168 -5.00 -18.52 23.85
C ILE A 168 -4.84 -19.38 25.11
N TYR A 169 -4.67 -18.75 26.27
CA TYR A 169 -4.58 -19.47 27.54
C TYR A 169 -5.87 -20.23 27.84
N ILE A 170 -7.03 -19.60 27.70
CA ILE A 170 -8.33 -20.23 27.94
C ILE A 170 -8.55 -21.39 26.98
N LEU A 171 -8.29 -21.20 25.68
CA LEU A 171 -8.53 -22.22 24.67
C LEU A 171 -7.58 -23.41 24.83
N LEU A 172 -6.27 -23.17 24.95
CA LEU A 172 -5.26 -24.23 24.87
C LEU A 172 -4.80 -24.76 26.22
N CYS A 173 -4.84 -23.93 27.27
CA CYS A 173 -4.15 -24.24 28.53
C CYS A 173 -5.07 -24.33 29.76
N SER A 174 -6.31 -23.82 29.69
CA SER A 174 -7.17 -23.81 30.88
C SER A 174 -7.64 -25.21 31.27
N SER A 175 -7.81 -25.43 32.58
CA SER A 175 -8.38 -26.66 33.11
C SER A 175 -9.90 -26.69 32.93
N PRO A 176 -10.52 -27.90 32.88
CA PRO A 176 -11.97 -28.05 32.66
C PRO A 176 -12.86 -27.32 33.69
N ASN A 177 -12.34 -27.09 34.90
CA ASN A 177 -13.10 -26.51 36.02
C ASN A 177 -12.89 -24.99 36.19
N PHE A 178 -12.15 -24.34 35.29
CA PHE A 178 -11.81 -22.92 35.47
C PHE A 178 -12.86 -21.97 34.91
N ILE A 179 -13.03 -21.95 33.58
CA ILE A 179 -13.92 -21.01 32.87
C ILE A 179 -14.67 -21.70 31.73
N LEU A 180 -13.97 -22.48 30.91
CA LEU A 180 -14.58 -23.23 29.82
C LEU A 180 -14.50 -24.74 30.10
N PRO A 181 -15.55 -25.49 29.73
CA PRO A 181 -15.52 -26.94 29.76
C PRO A 181 -14.47 -27.50 28.78
N GLY A 182 -14.15 -28.77 28.92
CA GLY A 182 -13.18 -29.48 28.08
C GLY A 182 -11.75 -29.43 28.62
N GLU A 183 -10.89 -30.28 28.05
CA GLU A 183 -9.51 -30.51 28.50
C GLU A 183 -8.52 -29.54 27.83
N PRO A 184 -7.37 -29.25 28.47
CA PRO A 184 -6.27 -28.53 27.82
C PRO A 184 -5.64 -29.34 26.69
N VAL A 185 -4.84 -28.68 25.84
CA VAL A 185 -4.29 -29.26 24.60
C VAL A 185 -3.41 -30.50 24.83
N TRP A 186 -2.78 -30.63 26.00
CA TRP A 186 -1.97 -31.81 26.35
C TRP A 186 -2.76 -32.98 26.95
N ALA A 187 -4.05 -32.80 27.21
CA ALA A 187 -4.94 -33.80 27.79
C ALA A 187 -6.21 -34.01 26.95
N VAL A 188 -6.18 -33.64 25.66
CA VAL A 188 -7.33 -33.74 24.77
C VAL A 188 -7.78 -35.19 24.64
N GLN A 189 -9.07 -35.41 24.80
CA GLN A 189 -9.67 -36.73 24.69
C GLN A 189 -9.60 -37.24 23.23
N PRO A 190 -9.34 -38.54 23.00
CA PRO A 190 -9.31 -39.13 21.66
C PRO A 190 -10.58 -38.85 20.83
N GLU A 191 -11.73 -38.77 21.50
CA GLU A 191 -13.03 -38.46 20.90
C GLU A 191 -13.04 -37.06 20.28
N THR A 192 -12.50 -36.07 20.98
CA THR A 192 -12.38 -34.69 20.47
C THR A 192 -11.42 -34.61 19.29
N ILE A 193 -10.30 -35.34 19.33
CA ILE A 193 -9.36 -35.41 18.19
C ILE A 193 -10.07 -36.01 16.97
N LYS A 194 -10.83 -37.09 17.18
CA LYS A 194 -11.59 -37.75 16.13
C LYS A 194 -12.68 -36.84 15.56
N GLU A 195 -13.37 -36.06 16.38
CA GLU A 195 -14.35 -35.06 15.96
C GLU A 195 -13.70 -34.03 15.03
N VAL A 196 -12.61 -33.37 15.47
CA VAL A 196 -11.88 -32.36 14.70
C VAL A 196 -11.37 -32.92 13.37
N ILE A 197 -10.81 -34.14 13.37
CA ILE A 197 -10.35 -34.80 12.14
C ILE A 197 -11.54 -35.11 11.23
N SER A 198 -12.66 -35.58 11.78
CA SER A 198 -13.85 -35.92 10.99
C SER A 198 -14.47 -34.69 10.33
N GLU A 199 -14.55 -33.58 11.05
CA GLU A 199 -14.96 -32.28 10.52
C GLU A 199 -14.00 -31.79 9.43
N SER A 200 -12.69 -31.91 9.68
CA SER A 200 -11.65 -31.52 8.71
C SER A 200 -11.67 -32.37 7.43
N ILE A 201 -12.00 -33.66 7.51
CA ILE A 201 -12.16 -34.52 6.33
C ILE A 201 -13.38 -34.08 5.50
N ASN A 202 -14.43 -33.59 6.17
CA ASN A 202 -15.63 -33.06 5.53
C ASN A 202 -15.52 -31.56 5.18
N PHE A 203 -14.30 -31.01 5.11
CA PHE A 203 -14.05 -29.62 4.77
C PHE A 203 -14.76 -29.19 3.47
N PHE A 204 -15.43 -28.05 3.55
CA PHE A 204 -16.30 -27.44 2.53
C PHE A 204 -17.40 -28.35 1.99
N PHE A 205 -17.79 -29.37 2.76
CA PHE A 205 -18.74 -30.41 2.35
C PHE A 205 -18.35 -31.17 1.09
N VAL A 206 -17.09 -31.07 0.65
CA VAL A 206 -16.63 -31.67 -0.61
C VAL A 206 -16.88 -33.18 -0.59
N LEU A 207 -16.37 -33.87 0.44
CA LEU A 207 -16.52 -35.32 0.54
C LEU A 207 -17.96 -35.77 0.81
N PRO A 208 -18.73 -35.16 1.75
CA PRO A 208 -20.15 -35.46 1.92
C PRO A 208 -20.97 -35.37 0.64
N ILE A 209 -20.81 -34.29 -0.13
CA ILE A 209 -21.57 -34.06 -1.37
C ILE A 209 -21.15 -35.07 -2.45
N LEU A 210 -19.85 -35.31 -2.62
CA LEU A 210 -19.38 -36.33 -3.58
C LEU A 210 -19.96 -37.71 -3.27
N ASN A 211 -19.99 -38.10 -2.00
CA ASN A 211 -20.60 -39.36 -1.57
C ASN A 211 -22.10 -39.41 -1.85
N ILE A 212 -22.85 -38.32 -1.62
CA ILE A 212 -24.27 -38.20 -1.98
C ILE A 212 -24.48 -38.37 -3.50
N LEU A 213 -23.57 -37.85 -4.32
CA LEU A 213 -23.58 -37.99 -5.77
C LEU A 213 -23.11 -39.37 -6.27
N GLY A 214 -22.81 -40.31 -5.37
CA GLY A 214 -22.35 -41.66 -5.71
C GLY A 214 -20.84 -41.79 -5.98
N ILE A 215 -20.08 -40.70 -5.85
CA ILE A 215 -18.61 -40.71 -6.00
C ILE A 215 -17.99 -41.07 -4.64
N SER A 216 -17.55 -42.33 -4.50
CA SER A 216 -17.13 -42.92 -3.22
C SER A 216 -15.65 -43.33 -3.21
N VAL A 217 -14.75 -42.40 -3.59
CA VAL A 217 -13.29 -42.59 -3.47
C VAL A 217 -12.87 -42.78 -2.00
N MET A 218 -13.58 -42.11 -1.08
CA MET A 218 -13.44 -42.23 0.37
C MET A 218 -14.83 -42.07 1.00
N LYS A 219 -15.08 -42.73 2.13
CA LYS A 219 -16.33 -42.58 2.88
C LYS A 219 -16.25 -41.36 3.80
N SER A 220 -17.17 -40.43 3.64
CA SER A 220 -17.34 -39.27 4.51
C SER A 220 -17.62 -39.72 5.96
N PRO A 221 -16.82 -39.26 6.94
CA PRO A 221 -17.10 -39.45 8.35
C PRO A 221 -18.50 -38.94 8.72
N ILE A 222 -19.14 -39.57 9.69
CA ILE A 222 -20.46 -39.15 10.18
C ILE A 222 -20.27 -38.11 11.29
N VAL A 223 -20.69 -36.88 11.00
CA VAL A 223 -20.64 -35.75 11.93
C VAL A 223 -22.06 -35.20 12.11
N HIS A 224 -22.39 -34.75 13.32
CA HIS A 224 -23.69 -34.16 13.59
C HIS A 224 -23.89 -32.86 12.77
N PRO A 225 -25.00 -32.68 12.04
CA PRO A 225 -25.18 -31.57 11.09
C PRO A 225 -24.95 -30.16 11.67
N ALA A 226 -25.30 -29.94 12.94
CA ALA A 226 -25.17 -28.63 13.57
C ALA A 226 -23.71 -28.18 13.77
N ILE A 227 -22.83 -29.06 14.24
CA ILE A 227 -21.41 -28.74 14.45
C ILE A 227 -20.66 -28.74 13.10
N GLU A 228 -21.01 -29.65 12.19
CA GLU A 228 -20.47 -29.69 10.83
C GLU A 228 -20.81 -28.41 10.04
N ALA A 229 -22.02 -27.87 10.23
CA ALA A 229 -22.45 -26.59 9.68
C ALA A 229 -21.67 -25.42 10.30
N GLN A 230 -21.53 -25.37 11.63
CA GLN A 230 -20.77 -24.32 12.30
C GLN A 230 -19.32 -24.27 11.83
N PHE A 231 -18.64 -25.43 11.80
CA PHE A 231 -17.26 -25.58 11.36
C PHE A 231 -17.08 -25.03 9.94
N ASN A 232 -17.84 -25.56 8.97
CA ASN A 232 -17.70 -25.15 7.58
C ASN A 232 -18.11 -23.70 7.33
N PHE A 233 -19.05 -23.16 8.11
CA PHE A 233 -19.42 -21.75 8.03
C PHE A 233 -18.30 -20.83 8.54
N ALA A 234 -17.67 -21.18 9.67
CA ALA A 234 -16.51 -20.47 10.18
C ALA A 234 -15.34 -20.52 9.19
N GLU A 235 -15.06 -21.70 8.64
CA GLU A 235 -13.99 -21.91 7.66
C GLU A 235 -14.23 -21.14 6.35
N ALA A 236 -15.46 -21.12 5.83
CA ALA A 236 -15.80 -20.32 4.67
C ALA A 236 -15.59 -18.82 4.92
N TRP A 237 -15.80 -18.35 6.15
CA TRP A 237 -15.61 -16.95 6.51
C TRP A 237 -14.12 -16.58 6.59
N ILE A 238 -13.30 -17.35 7.30
CA ILE A 238 -11.85 -17.10 7.38
C ILE A 238 -11.16 -17.32 6.02
N PHE A 239 -11.68 -18.22 5.19
CA PHE A 239 -11.25 -18.38 3.80
C PHE A 239 -11.37 -17.05 3.03
N MET A 240 -12.53 -16.37 3.12
CA MET A 240 -12.75 -15.06 2.50
C MET A 240 -11.90 -13.93 3.10
N PHE A 241 -11.28 -14.12 4.27
CA PHE A 241 -10.41 -13.08 4.85
C PHE A 241 -9.10 -12.93 4.09
N LEU A 242 -8.63 -13.92 3.31
CA LEU A 242 -7.34 -13.80 2.62
C LEU A 242 -7.26 -12.57 1.70
N PRO A 243 -8.16 -12.38 0.72
CA PRO A 243 -8.10 -11.19 -0.13
C PRO A 243 -8.29 -9.89 0.66
N LEU A 244 -9.12 -9.89 1.72
CA LEU A 244 -9.30 -8.74 2.60
C LEU A 244 -8.01 -8.37 3.35
N LEU A 245 -7.31 -9.37 3.89
CA LEU A 245 -6.02 -9.20 4.55
C LEU A 245 -4.98 -8.67 3.56
N LEU A 246 -4.91 -9.23 2.34
CA LEU A 246 -3.99 -8.78 1.29
C LEU A 246 -4.27 -7.31 0.89
N ALA A 247 -5.53 -6.91 0.79
CA ALA A 247 -5.93 -5.53 0.49
C ALA A 247 -5.56 -4.51 1.58
N ASP A 248 -5.37 -4.94 2.83
CA ASP A 248 -5.01 -4.06 3.93
C ASP A 248 -3.54 -3.61 3.87
N LYS A 249 -3.30 -2.45 3.28
CA LYS A 249 -1.94 -1.88 3.12
C LYS A 249 -1.29 -1.39 4.41
N ARG A 250 -1.97 -1.46 5.57
CA ARG A 250 -1.44 -0.97 6.85
C ARG A 250 -0.29 -1.83 7.37
N VAL A 251 -0.27 -3.10 7.02
CA VAL A 251 0.78 -4.05 7.40
C VAL A 251 1.32 -4.70 6.13
N ARG A 252 2.17 -4.01 5.37
CA ARG A 252 2.65 -4.52 4.05
C ARG A 252 3.66 -5.65 4.18
N ASP A 253 4.65 -5.49 5.05
CA ASP A 253 5.81 -6.39 5.14
C ASP A 253 5.57 -7.62 6.06
N PHE A 254 4.32 -8.04 6.21
CA PHE A 254 3.94 -9.16 7.07
C PHE A 254 3.47 -10.35 6.23
N PRO A 255 3.86 -11.60 6.56
CA PRO A 255 3.52 -12.78 5.77
C PRO A 255 2.05 -13.20 5.96
N LYS A 256 1.12 -12.42 5.38
CA LYS A 256 -0.33 -12.60 5.56
C LYS A 256 -0.86 -13.93 5.03
N VAL A 257 -0.28 -14.44 3.94
CA VAL A 257 -0.66 -15.76 3.41
C VAL A 257 -0.33 -16.84 4.42
N ALA A 258 0.88 -16.82 5.01
CA ALA A 258 1.27 -17.78 6.03
C ALA A 258 0.38 -17.67 7.29
N LEU A 259 0.11 -16.44 7.75
CA LEU A 259 -0.83 -16.18 8.83
C LEU A 259 -2.23 -16.75 8.54
N TRP A 260 -2.75 -16.49 7.34
CA TRP A 260 -4.06 -16.98 6.93
C TRP A 260 -4.07 -18.51 6.86
N SER A 261 -3.02 -19.14 6.31
CA SER A 261 -2.93 -20.60 6.21
C SER A 261 -2.98 -21.28 7.58
N VAL A 262 -2.36 -20.70 8.62
CA VAL A 262 -2.49 -21.23 9.99
C VAL A 262 -3.83 -20.84 10.64
N ALA A 263 -4.40 -19.70 10.26
CA ALA A 263 -5.72 -19.26 10.73
C ALA A 263 -6.88 -20.09 10.14
N MET A 264 -6.70 -20.78 9.01
CA MET A 264 -7.66 -21.78 8.51
C MET A 264 -7.85 -23.00 9.43
N PHE A 265 -7.08 -23.12 10.51
CA PHE A 265 -7.21 -24.23 11.46
C PHE A 265 -7.26 -23.76 12.92
N LEU A 266 -6.66 -22.61 13.22
CA LEU A 266 -6.58 -22.05 14.57
C LEU A 266 -7.07 -20.58 14.63
N THR A 267 -7.72 -20.12 13.56
CA THR A 267 -8.53 -18.88 13.47
C THR A 267 -8.01 -17.72 14.35
N ASN A 268 -8.62 -17.49 15.51
CA ASN A 268 -8.36 -16.35 16.37
C ASN A 268 -7.13 -16.48 17.26
N VAL A 269 -6.54 -17.67 17.39
CA VAL A 269 -5.20 -17.83 17.98
C VAL A 269 -4.19 -16.96 17.22
N PHE A 270 -4.37 -16.80 15.90
CA PHE A 270 -3.48 -16.01 15.05
C PHE A 270 -4.07 -14.65 14.67
N LEU A 271 -5.38 -14.57 14.46
CA LEU A 271 -6.01 -13.34 14.00
C LEU A 271 -6.05 -12.24 15.09
N LEU A 272 -6.25 -12.60 16.37
CA LEU A 272 -6.20 -11.64 17.49
C LEU A 272 -4.81 -10.98 17.63
N PRO A 273 -3.69 -11.75 17.73
CA PRO A 273 -2.34 -11.18 17.71
C PRO A 273 -2.07 -10.32 16.48
N TYR A 274 -2.52 -10.76 15.29
CA TYR A 274 -2.37 -9.98 14.07
C TYR A 274 -3.08 -8.63 14.17
N MET A 275 -4.33 -8.60 14.66
CA MET A 275 -5.06 -7.36 14.85
C MET A 275 -4.38 -6.46 15.89
N ALA A 276 -3.90 -7.03 16.99
CA ALA A 276 -3.13 -6.30 18.00
C ALA A 276 -1.87 -5.65 17.39
N PHE A 277 -1.10 -6.41 16.61
CA PHE A 277 0.07 -5.91 15.88
C PHE A 277 -0.28 -4.82 14.85
N ARG A 278 -1.35 -5.03 14.08
CA ARG A 278 -1.85 -4.07 13.09
C ARG A 278 -2.18 -2.71 13.71
N PHE A 279 -2.81 -2.69 14.89
CA PHE A 279 -3.14 -1.42 15.56
C PHE A 279 -1.91 -0.66 16.09
N LYS A 280 -0.75 -1.32 16.21
CA LYS A 280 0.53 -0.67 16.52
C LYS A 280 1.16 0.02 15.30
N GLN A 281 0.67 -0.24 14.09
CA GLN A 281 1.18 0.42 12.88
C GLN A 281 0.50 1.78 12.66
N PRO A 282 1.17 2.79 12.08
CA PRO A 282 0.54 4.07 11.77
C PRO A 282 -0.66 3.93 10.82
N ASN A 283 -1.55 4.93 10.83
CA ASN A 283 -2.59 5.03 9.82
C ASN A 283 -1.98 5.46 8.49
N LEU A 284 -2.55 4.98 7.39
CA LEU A 284 -2.22 5.47 6.06
C LEU A 284 -3.01 6.76 5.79
N GLU A 285 -2.31 7.81 5.34
CA GLU A 285 -2.90 9.10 4.98
C GLU A 285 -3.84 9.00 3.77
N LYS A 286 -3.52 8.11 2.81
CA LYS A 286 -4.34 7.84 1.63
C LYS A 286 -4.84 6.41 1.63
N ARG A 287 -6.15 6.26 1.44
CA ARG A 287 -6.83 4.97 1.20
C ARG A 287 -7.14 4.88 -0.28
N GLU A 288 -6.39 4.05 -0.98
CA GLU A 288 -6.69 3.69 -2.36
C GLU A 288 -7.72 2.58 -2.37
N GLU A 289 -8.66 2.63 -3.32
CA GLU A 289 -9.58 1.51 -3.52
C GLU A 289 -8.79 0.27 -3.95
N PRO A 290 -9.05 -0.89 -3.32
CA PRO A 290 -8.43 -2.13 -3.77
C PRO A 290 -8.98 -2.48 -5.15
N GLN A 291 -8.07 -2.85 -6.06
CA GLN A 291 -8.45 -3.43 -7.34
C GLN A 291 -8.90 -4.87 -7.10
N LYS A 292 -10.19 -5.16 -7.29
CA LYS A 292 -10.73 -6.51 -7.21
C LYS A 292 -10.59 -7.20 -8.56
N GLY A 293 -9.90 -8.32 -8.58
CA GLY A 293 -9.71 -9.16 -9.75
C GLY A 293 -10.53 -10.43 -9.68
N ILE A 294 -10.08 -11.42 -10.44
CA ILE A 294 -10.71 -12.75 -10.51
C ILE A 294 -10.54 -13.50 -9.18
N LEU A 295 -9.40 -13.32 -8.50
CA LEU A 295 -9.09 -14.01 -7.26
C LEU A 295 -10.10 -13.66 -6.16
N GLU A 296 -10.36 -12.37 -5.93
CA GLU A 296 -11.33 -11.88 -4.96
C GLU A 296 -12.71 -12.49 -5.22
N ARG A 297 -13.12 -12.53 -6.49
CA ARG A 297 -14.41 -13.11 -6.90
C ARG A 297 -14.49 -14.61 -6.66
N ILE A 298 -13.43 -15.36 -6.95
CA ILE A 298 -13.37 -16.81 -6.66
C ILE A 298 -13.53 -17.04 -5.15
N PHE A 299 -12.81 -16.27 -4.34
CA PHE A 299 -12.90 -16.37 -2.89
C PHE A 299 -14.29 -16.01 -2.37
N GLY A 300 -14.88 -14.93 -2.88
CA GLY A 300 -16.23 -14.49 -2.53
C GLY A 300 -17.31 -15.51 -2.90
N TRP A 301 -17.30 -16.03 -4.14
CA TRP A 301 -18.26 -17.04 -4.58
C TRP A 301 -18.11 -18.36 -3.83
N THR A 302 -16.88 -18.85 -3.66
CA THR A 302 -16.62 -20.09 -2.93
C THR A 302 -17.08 -19.98 -1.49
N GLY A 303 -16.69 -18.90 -0.80
CA GLY A 303 -17.14 -18.64 0.58
C GLY A 303 -18.66 -18.54 0.68
N LEU A 304 -19.30 -17.81 -0.22
CA LEU A 304 -20.76 -17.67 -0.25
C LEU A 304 -21.47 -19.02 -0.44
N ILE A 305 -21.03 -19.83 -1.41
CA ILE A 305 -21.60 -21.14 -1.72
C ILE A 305 -21.46 -22.06 -0.50
N VAL A 306 -20.27 -22.15 0.08
CA VAL A 306 -20.02 -23.01 1.25
C VAL A 306 -20.82 -22.54 2.46
N GLY A 307 -20.90 -21.23 2.72
CA GLY A 307 -21.69 -20.70 3.84
C GLY A 307 -23.19 -20.92 3.69
N ILE A 308 -23.75 -20.73 2.49
CA ILE A 308 -25.14 -21.08 2.21
C ILE A 308 -25.36 -22.58 2.36
N THR A 309 -24.43 -23.40 1.86
CA THR A 309 -24.47 -24.85 2.00
C THR A 309 -24.46 -25.26 3.48
N ALA A 310 -23.64 -24.61 4.32
CA ALA A 310 -23.61 -24.86 5.75
C ALA A 310 -24.95 -24.56 6.42
N ILE A 311 -25.57 -23.43 6.07
CA ILE A 311 -26.92 -23.08 6.55
C ILE A 311 -27.91 -24.16 6.12
N ILE A 312 -27.94 -24.54 4.84
CA ILE A 312 -28.83 -25.58 4.32
C ILE A 312 -28.57 -26.92 5.01
N TRP A 313 -27.31 -27.29 5.21
CA TRP A 313 -26.89 -28.55 5.84
C TRP A 313 -27.42 -28.69 7.27
N LEU A 314 -27.50 -27.59 8.02
CA LEU A 314 -28.14 -27.58 9.33
C LEU A 314 -29.61 -28.04 9.27
N PHE A 315 -30.35 -27.69 8.21
CA PHE A 315 -31.77 -28.05 8.07
C PHE A 315 -31.97 -29.45 7.47
N ILE A 316 -31.23 -29.81 6.42
CA ILE A 316 -31.52 -31.01 5.62
C ILE A 316 -30.41 -32.07 5.65
N GLY A 317 -29.21 -31.73 6.13
CA GLY A 317 -28.09 -32.66 6.20
C GLY A 317 -28.42 -33.81 7.15
N ARG A 318 -28.14 -35.04 6.73
CA ARG A 318 -28.24 -36.28 7.55
C ARG A 318 -29.56 -36.37 8.36
N PRO A 319 -30.67 -36.77 7.73
CA PRO A 319 -31.99 -36.83 8.38
C PRO A 319 -32.05 -37.75 9.61
N GLU A 320 -31.10 -38.68 9.76
CA GLU A 320 -30.97 -39.57 10.92
C GLU A 320 -30.72 -38.84 12.26
N PHE A 321 -30.27 -37.58 12.23
CA PHE A 321 -30.09 -36.74 13.44
C PHE A 321 -31.33 -35.94 13.83
N GLY A 322 -32.48 -36.28 13.26
CA GLY A 322 -33.76 -35.70 13.67
C GLY A 322 -34.04 -34.32 13.09
N ASP A 323 -35.05 -33.66 13.65
CA ASP A 323 -35.54 -32.36 13.17
C ASP A 323 -34.68 -31.18 13.62
N LEU A 324 -35.00 -29.97 13.14
CA LEU A 324 -34.25 -28.76 13.47
C LEU A 324 -34.22 -28.46 14.98
N SER A 325 -35.31 -28.76 15.70
CA SER A 325 -35.40 -28.52 17.15
C SER A 325 -34.41 -29.41 17.89
N GLN A 326 -34.37 -30.70 17.56
CA GLN A 326 -33.42 -31.66 18.13
C GLN A 326 -31.96 -31.25 17.83
N ARG A 327 -31.68 -30.79 16.62
CA ARG A 327 -30.34 -30.32 16.23
C ARG A 327 -29.90 -29.08 16.99
N ILE A 328 -30.79 -28.11 17.18
CA ILE A 328 -30.51 -26.90 17.97
C ILE A 328 -30.30 -27.27 19.44
N ASN A 329 -31.12 -28.15 20.01
CA ASN A 329 -30.96 -28.60 21.39
C ASN A 329 -29.62 -29.31 21.61
N TYR A 330 -29.20 -30.15 20.66
CA TYR A 330 -27.87 -30.74 20.67
C TYR A 330 -26.79 -29.65 20.64
N PHE A 331 -26.90 -28.69 19.73
CA PHE A 331 -25.93 -27.60 19.61
C PHE A 331 -25.80 -26.75 20.88
N ILE A 332 -26.92 -26.40 21.52
CA ILE A 332 -26.93 -25.67 22.80
C ILE A 332 -26.25 -26.50 23.90
N THR A 333 -26.50 -27.80 23.93
CA THR A 333 -25.83 -28.71 24.88
C THR A 333 -24.32 -28.72 24.64
N GLN A 334 -23.88 -28.76 23.38
CA GLN A 334 -22.45 -28.71 23.03
C GLN A 334 -21.79 -27.37 23.37
N LEU A 335 -22.51 -26.24 23.29
CA LEU A 335 -21.99 -24.94 23.75
C LEU A 335 -21.73 -24.89 25.26
N GLN A 336 -22.22 -25.87 26.03
CA GLN A 336 -22.01 -25.96 27.47
C GLN A 336 -20.97 -27.01 27.86
N SER A 337 -20.53 -27.86 26.93
CA SER A 337 -19.68 -29.02 27.22
C SER A 337 -18.45 -29.13 26.33
N SER A 338 -18.50 -28.62 25.09
CA SER A 338 -17.42 -28.73 24.10
C SER A 338 -16.68 -27.41 23.94
N ARG A 339 -15.39 -27.41 24.33
CA ARG A 339 -14.51 -26.26 24.12
C ARG A 339 -14.37 -25.87 22.65
N VAL A 340 -14.34 -26.86 21.76
CA VAL A 340 -14.17 -26.66 20.31
C VAL A 340 -15.37 -25.91 19.73
N VAL A 341 -16.59 -26.34 20.08
CA VAL A 341 -17.84 -25.70 19.64
C VAL A 341 -17.94 -24.26 20.16
N ILE A 342 -17.54 -24.04 21.42
CA ILE A 342 -17.47 -22.69 22.01
C ILE A 342 -16.43 -21.84 21.27
N ALA A 343 -15.26 -22.39 20.95
CA ALA A 343 -14.21 -21.67 20.23
C ALA A 343 -14.70 -21.17 18.88
N PHE A 344 -15.32 -22.04 18.06
CA PHE A 344 -15.92 -21.63 16.80
C PHE A 344 -17.04 -20.59 16.97
N ALA A 345 -17.84 -20.66 18.04
CA ALA A 345 -18.88 -19.67 18.28
C ALA A 345 -18.29 -18.28 18.60
N VAL A 346 -17.25 -18.25 19.43
CA VAL A 346 -16.47 -17.03 19.69
C VAL A 346 -15.81 -16.53 18.40
N ASP A 347 -15.38 -17.45 17.54
CA ASP A 347 -14.72 -17.09 16.29
C ASP A 347 -15.63 -16.32 15.35
N LEU A 348 -16.87 -16.76 15.18
CA LEU A 348 -17.86 -16.05 14.36
C LEU A 348 -18.11 -14.62 14.86
N VAL A 349 -18.13 -14.41 16.17
CA VAL A 349 -18.29 -13.07 16.77
C VAL A 349 -17.06 -12.20 16.49
N LEU A 350 -15.86 -12.74 16.69
CA LEU A 350 -14.61 -12.03 16.42
C LEU A 350 -14.44 -11.73 14.93
N PHE A 351 -14.83 -12.63 14.04
CA PHE A 351 -14.83 -12.41 12.59
C PHE A 351 -15.76 -11.26 12.22
N ALA A 352 -16.97 -11.18 12.79
CA ALA A 352 -17.86 -10.04 12.55
C ALA A 352 -17.19 -8.71 12.96
N ILE A 353 -16.55 -8.66 14.13
CA ILE A 353 -15.84 -7.47 14.61
C ILE A 353 -14.66 -7.11 13.69
N PHE A 354 -13.81 -8.08 13.35
CA PHE A 354 -12.64 -7.86 12.53
C PHE A 354 -13.00 -7.52 11.08
N GLN A 355 -14.06 -8.10 10.54
CA GLN A 355 -14.62 -7.72 9.24
C GLN A 355 -14.97 -6.23 9.22
N ILE A 356 -15.70 -5.73 10.23
CA ILE A 356 -16.07 -4.30 10.32
C ILE A 356 -14.83 -3.41 10.30
N VAL A 357 -13.81 -3.78 11.08
CA VAL A 357 -12.56 -3.02 11.23
C VAL A 357 -11.73 -3.03 9.94
N LEU A 358 -11.49 -4.22 9.38
CA LEU A 358 -10.64 -4.42 8.20
C LEU A 358 -11.29 -3.82 6.95
N MET A 359 -12.56 -4.14 6.68
CA MET A 359 -13.29 -3.55 5.55
C MET A 359 -13.42 -2.03 5.73
N GLY A 360 -13.62 -1.53 6.96
CA GLY A 360 -13.65 -0.09 7.22
C GLY A 360 -12.33 0.65 6.93
N ALA A 361 -11.20 -0.07 6.99
CA ALA A 361 -9.88 0.45 6.67
C ALA A 361 -9.54 0.32 5.18
N VAL A 362 -9.98 -0.75 4.54
CA VAL A 362 -9.73 -1.04 3.12
C VAL A 362 -10.66 -0.24 2.20
N ILE A 363 -11.95 -0.17 2.52
CA ILE A 363 -12.95 0.54 1.71
C ILE A 363 -12.90 2.04 2.05
N PRO A 364 -12.85 2.96 1.07
CA PRO A 364 -12.89 4.40 1.34
C PRO A 364 -14.23 4.92 1.90
N PRO A 365 -14.26 6.07 2.59
CA PRO A 365 -15.49 6.61 3.20
C PRO A 365 -16.63 6.88 2.23
N LYS A 366 -16.31 7.30 1.00
CA LYS A 366 -17.29 7.68 -0.04
C LYS A 366 -17.80 6.50 -0.87
N ASN A 367 -17.23 5.30 -0.71
CA ASN A 367 -17.60 4.17 -1.53
C ASN A 367 -18.98 3.60 -1.10
N PRO A 368 -19.91 3.35 -2.04
CA PRO A 368 -21.27 2.89 -1.73
C PRO A 368 -21.32 1.50 -1.10
N GLN A 369 -20.27 0.67 -1.28
CA GLN A 369 -20.18 -0.66 -0.68
C GLN A 369 -19.66 -0.63 0.77
N ARG A 370 -19.21 0.52 1.30
CA ARG A 370 -18.70 0.64 2.67
C ARG A 370 -19.67 0.12 3.75
N PRO A 371 -21.00 0.30 3.65
CA PRO A 371 -21.95 -0.24 4.63
C PRO A 371 -21.95 -1.77 4.72
N LEU A 372 -21.54 -2.50 3.66
CA LEU A 372 -21.47 -3.96 3.67
C LEU A 372 -20.60 -4.50 4.80
N ARG A 373 -19.63 -3.72 5.31
CA ARG A 373 -18.81 -4.11 6.47
C ARG A 373 -19.63 -4.49 7.70
N PHE A 374 -20.85 -3.98 7.84
CA PHE A 374 -21.74 -4.23 8.97
C PHE A 374 -22.68 -5.42 8.79
N ILE A 375 -22.68 -6.07 7.62
CA ILE A 375 -23.45 -7.29 7.36
C ILE A 375 -22.49 -8.47 7.57
N PRO A 376 -22.54 -9.18 8.71
CA PRO A 376 -21.60 -10.25 9.01
C PRO A 376 -21.67 -11.35 7.95
N PHE A 377 -20.51 -11.88 7.56
CA PHE A 377 -20.34 -12.91 6.53
C PHE A 377 -20.73 -12.45 5.11
N PHE A 378 -22.02 -12.21 4.88
CA PHE A 378 -22.58 -11.88 3.56
C PHE A 378 -22.04 -10.56 3.02
N GLY A 379 -21.82 -9.57 3.88
CA GLY A 379 -21.25 -8.29 3.47
C GLY A 379 -19.85 -8.42 2.89
N LEU A 380 -19.02 -9.28 3.49
CA LEU A 380 -17.69 -9.60 2.94
C LEU A 380 -17.80 -10.36 1.62
N ALA A 381 -18.65 -11.39 1.57
CA ALA A 381 -18.88 -12.18 0.36
C ALA A 381 -19.32 -11.30 -0.82
N PHE A 382 -20.34 -10.47 -0.63
CA PHE A 382 -20.83 -9.56 -1.67
C PHE A 382 -19.79 -8.51 -2.04
N TRP A 383 -19.05 -7.97 -1.07
CA TRP A 383 -17.97 -7.05 -1.38
C TRP A 383 -16.86 -7.71 -2.21
N LEU A 384 -16.54 -8.99 -2.00
CA LEU A 384 -15.55 -9.68 -2.83
C LEU A 384 -16.04 -9.98 -4.25
N ILE A 385 -17.34 -10.23 -4.41
CA ILE A 385 -17.97 -10.57 -5.69
C ILE A 385 -18.16 -9.34 -6.59
N LEU A 386 -18.66 -8.24 -6.01
CA LEU A 386 -19.04 -7.00 -6.71
C LEU A 386 -17.82 -6.12 -6.99
#